data_AF-A0A5N1IPH5-F1
#
_entry.id   AF-A0A5N1IPH5-F1
#
_cell.length_a   1.000
_cell.length_b   1.000
_cell.length_c   1.000
_cell.angle_alpha   90.00
_cell.angle_beta   90.00
_cell.angle_gamma   90.00
#
_symmetry.space_group_name_H-M   'P 1'
#
loop_
_entity.id
_entity.type
_entity.pdbx_description
1 polymer ?
#
loop_
_entity_poly.entity_id
_entity_poly.type
_entity_poly.pdbx_seq_one_letter_code
_entity_poly.pdbx_strand_id
1 'polypeptide(L)'
;MKKLRNFYLSMLAVASLGLMTSCGDDNDDPQPAPPAPKEMNTFTAKILGNQQATPGSFFASTTGDVINSTNSKANAAIIDFGYYFSVAGDVAPDSATIAAPNDANGAKVFGAITSADYANWTKKNATMFKDMGANEALFTAATNGDEVAAIYTNMGLTPSSSVKHLNVGDVFSFKTEAGKHGIAKVTALTKPTNTATQSVITIDVKVEK
;
A
#
# COMPACT_ATOMS: atom_id res chain seq x y z
N MET A 1 32.43 -14.90 -5.44
CA MET A 1 31.68 -15.93 -4.69
C MET A 1 30.20 -15.63 -4.79
N LYS A 2 29.40 -16.61 -5.27
CA LYS A 2 27.93 -16.77 -5.16
C LYS A 2 27.05 -15.63 -5.72
N LYS A 3 26.04 -15.83 -6.58
CA LYS A 3 25.56 -16.86 -7.50
C LYS A 3 24.40 -16.14 -8.21
N LEU A 4 24.34 -16.21 -9.55
CA LEU A 4 23.21 -15.80 -10.38
C LEU A 4 21.91 -16.43 -9.85
N ARG A 5 20.82 -15.65 -9.77
CA ARG A 5 19.45 -16.19 -9.77
C ARG A 5 18.65 -15.51 -10.86
N ASN A 6 18.59 -16.20 -12.00
CA ASN A 6 17.48 -16.11 -12.94
C ASN A 6 16.19 -16.43 -12.19
N PHE A 7 15.18 -15.57 -12.32
CA PHE A 7 13.81 -15.92 -11.97
C PHE A 7 12.97 -15.84 -13.24
N TYR A 8 12.21 -16.91 -13.46
CA TYR A 8 11.67 -17.33 -14.74
C TYR A 8 10.46 -16.51 -15.19
N LEU A 9 10.43 -16.33 -16.50
CA LEU A 9 9.30 -16.00 -17.36
C LEU A 9 8.24 -17.12 -17.28
N SER A 10 7.01 -16.81 -16.87
CA SER A 10 5.83 -17.63 -17.19
C SER A 10 4.55 -16.79 -17.10
N MET A 11 4.34 -15.88 -18.06
CA MET A 11 2.97 -15.47 -18.41
C MET A 11 2.42 -16.55 -19.33
N LEU A 12 1.66 -17.47 -18.75
CA LEU A 12 0.86 -18.42 -19.50
C LEU A 12 -0.30 -17.65 -20.13
N ALA A 13 -0.35 -17.67 -21.45
CA ALA A 13 -1.54 -17.35 -22.23
C ALA A 13 -2.64 -18.38 -21.92
N VAL A 14 -3.78 -17.91 -21.42
CA VAL A 14 -5.05 -18.63 -21.24
C VAL A 14 -6.13 -17.56 -21.47
N ALA A 15 -7.08 -17.63 -22.39
CA ALA A 15 -7.52 -18.70 -23.26
C ALA A 15 -8.04 -18.10 -24.58
N SER A 16 -7.58 -18.64 -25.70
CA SER A 16 -8.31 -18.63 -26.97
C SER A 16 -8.46 -20.08 -27.41
N LEU A 17 -9.45 -20.77 -26.84
CA LEU A 17 -10.03 -21.96 -27.46
C LEU A 17 -11.52 -21.70 -27.65
N GLY A 18 -11.87 -21.39 -28.90
CA GLY A 18 -13.17 -21.75 -29.41
C GLY A 18 -13.32 -23.26 -29.33
N LEU A 19 -14.33 -23.71 -28.60
CA LEU A 19 -14.83 -25.08 -28.70
C LEU A 19 -16.04 -25.08 -29.60
N MET A 20 -16.04 -26.11 -30.44
CA MET A 20 -16.89 -26.34 -31.58
C MET A 20 -18.34 -26.56 -31.16
N THR A 21 -19.24 -26.12 -32.04
CA THR A 21 -20.65 -26.49 -32.02
C THR A 21 -20.77 -28.02 -32.11
N SER A 22 -21.27 -28.64 -31.05
CA SER A 22 -21.63 -30.04 -30.99
C SER A 22 -23.12 -30.08 -30.66
N CYS A 23 -23.94 -30.33 -31.69
CA CYS A 23 -25.38 -30.47 -31.58
C CYS A 23 -25.75 -31.53 -30.54
N GLY A 24 -26.40 -31.11 -29.46
CA GLY A 24 -26.88 -31.98 -28.40
C GLY A 24 -27.83 -31.23 -27.48
N ASP A 25 -29.11 -31.28 -27.83
CA ASP A 25 -30.31 -30.90 -27.06
C ASP A 25 -30.29 -29.55 -26.31
N ASP A 26 -30.95 -28.58 -26.94
CA ASP A 26 -31.21 -27.21 -26.52
C ASP A 26 -31.89 -27.14 -25.14
N ASN A 27 -31.09 -26.96 -24.09
CA ASN A 27 -31.47 -26.14 -22.94
C ASN A 27 -30.44 -25.01 -22.84
N ASP A 28 -30.50 -24.09 -23.81
CA ASP A 28 -29.81 -22.79 -23.78
C ASP A 28 -30.45 -21.91 -22.70
N ASP A 29 -30.27 -22.29 -21.43
CA ASP A 29 -30.40 -21.32 -20.36
C ASP A 29 -29.29 -20.29 -20.58
N PRO A 30 -29.61 -19.00 -20.83
CA PRO A 30 -28.59 -18.00 -21.09
C PRO A 30 -27.64 -17.93 -19.89
N GLN A 31 -26.37 -18.24 -20.12
CA GLN A 31 -25.35 -18.11 -19.09
C GLN A 31 -25.34 -16.65 -18.61
N PRO A 32 -25.46 -16.39 -17.29
CA PRO A 32 -25.40 -15.04 -16.77
C PRO A 32 -24.13 -14.33 -17.23
N ALA A 33 -24.26 -13.07 -17.63
CA ALA A 33 -23.09 -12.25 -17.95
C ALA A 33 -22.12 -12.24 -16.75
N PRO A 34 -20.79 -12.26 -16.98
CA PRO A 34 -19.83 -12.12 -15.90
C PRO A 34 -20.12 -10.86 -15.07
N PRO A 35 -19.87 -10.89 -13.75
CA PRO A 35 -20.05 -9.71 -12.92
C PRO A 35 -19.16 -8.58 -13.43
N ALA A 36 -19.67 -7.35 -13.37
CA ALA A 36 -18.89 -6.17 -13.73
C ALA A 36 -17.67 -6.02 -12.82
N PRO A 37 -16.51 -5.56 -13.33
CA PRO A 37 -15.33 -5.35 -12.51
C PRO A 37 -15.58 -4.35 -11.38
N LYS A 38 -14.97 -4.59 -10.21
CA LYS A 38 -15.05 -3.64 -9.09
C LYS A 38 -14.48 -2.28 -9.47
N GLU A 39 -15.14 -1.23 -9.00
CA GLU A 39 -14.62 0.13 -9.10
C GLU A 39 -13.40 0.37 -8.20
N MET A 40 -12.67 1.44 -8.49
CA MET A 40 -11.44 1.81 -7.79
C MET A 40 -11.36 3.33 -7.59
N ASN A 41 -10.81 3.75 -6.45
CA ASN A 41 -10.35 5.12 -6.21
C ASN A 41 -8.89 5.26 -6.62
N THR A 42 -8.53 6.40 -7.24
CA THR A 42 -7.14 6.75 -7.55
C THR A 42 -6.80 8.09 -6.90
N PHE A 43 -5.71 8.12 -6.15
CA PHE A 43 -5.19 9.30 -5.47
C PHE A 43 -3.76 9.55 -5.96
N THR A 44 -3.51 10.69 -6.57
CA THR A 44 -2.19 11.03 -7.12
C THR A 44 -1.46 12.03 -6.25
N ALA A 45 -0.12 11.98 -6.29
CA ALA A 45 0.77 12.94 -5.64
C ALA A 45 0.44 13.18 -4.15
N LYS A 46 0.19 12.11 -3.40
CA LYS A 46 -0.06 12.18 -1.95
C LYS A 46 1.27 12.35 -1.23
N ILE A 47 1.45 13.52 -0.61
CA ILE A 47 2.70 13.90 0.06
C ILE A 47 2.56 13.61 1.56
N LEU A 48 3.38 12.71 2.09
CA LEU A 48 3.45 12.42 3.52
C LEU A 48 4.80 12.85 4.09
N GLY A 49 4.77 13.42 5.28
CA GLY A 49 5.94 13.91 5.99
C GLY A 49 6.33 13.04 7.18
N ASN A 50 7.61 12.97 7.47
CA ASN A 50 8.11 12.33 8.69
C ASN A 50 7.72 13.15 9.93
N GLN A 51 8.25 12.76 11.09
CA GLN A 51 7.92 13.29 12.41
C GLN A 51 8.15 14.80 12.57
N GLN A 52 8.94 15.41 11.68
CA GLN A 52 9.30 16.83 11.69
C GLN A 52 8.69 17.62 10.53
N ALA A 53 8.07 16.94 9.56
CA ALA A 53 7.67 17.54 8.32
C ALA A 53 6.24 18.12 8.40
N THR A 54 6.04 19.25 7.72
CA THR A 54 4.74 19.93 7.65
C THR A 54 3.67 19.13 6.88
N PRO A 55 3.99 18.43 5.76
CA PRO A 55 3.07 17.49 5.16
C PRO A 55 2.66 16.44 6.20
N GLY A 56 1.37 16.19 6.36
CA GLY A 56 0.90 15.28 7.40
C GLY A 56 1.52 13.88 7.30
N SER A 57 1.56 13.16 8.40
CA SER A 57 2.25 11.85 8.47
C SER A 57 1.34 10.66 8.20
N PHE A 58 0.02 10.86 8.15
CA PHE A 58 -0.95 9.76 8.14
C PHE A 58 -1.84 9.81 6.90
N PHE A 59 -2.30 8.65 6.43
CA PHE A 59 -3.13 8.54 5.24
C PHE A 59 -4.41 7.75 5.51
N ALA A 60 -5.52 8.26 5.00
CA ALA A 60 -6.80 7.57 4.98
C ALA A 60 -7.09 7.05 3.56
N SER A 61 -7.08 5.73 3.37
CA SER A 61 -7.24 5.13 2.04
C SER A 61 -8.66 5.23 1.48
N THR A 62 -9.65 5.54 2.33
CA THR A 62 -11.04 5.73 1.91
C THR A 62 -11.26 7.06 1.20
N THR A 63 -10.64 8.15 1.69
CA THR A 63 -10.83 9.51 1.17
C THR A 63 -9.62 10.04 0.40
N GLY A 64 -8.46 9.43 0.59
CA GLY A 64 -7.20 9.90 0.05
C GLY A 64 -6.61 11.07 0.84
N ASP A 65 -7.11 11.35 2.05
CA ASP A 65 -6.63 12.47 2.86
C ASP A 65 -5.27 12.18 3.48
N VAL A 66 -4.42 13.22 3.53
CA VAL A 66 -3.19 13.21 4.33
C VAL A 66 -3.48 13.99 5.60
N ILE A 67 -3.43 13.30 6.73
CA ILE A 67 -3.78 13.82 8.04
C ILE A 67 -2.49 14.18 8.79
N ASN A 68 -2.42 15.42 9.27
CA ASN A 68 -1.30 15.90 10.10
C ASN A 68 -1.38 15.35 11.53
N SER A 69 -0.27 15.48 12.27
CA SER A 69 -0.18 14.99 13.64
C SER A 69 -1.28 15.58 14.54
N THR A 70 -1.48 16.90 14.53
CA THR A 70 -2.50 17.57 15.35
C THR A 70 -3.93 17.02 15.16
N ASN A 71 -4.29 16.64 13.93
CA ASN A 71 -5.63 16.14 13.61
C ASN A 71 -5.73 14.61 13.69
N SER A 72 -4.61 13.92 13.88
CA SER A 72 -4.56 12.46 13.73
C SER A 72 -5.40 11.71 14.77
N LYS A 73 -5.42 12.16 16.04
CA LYS A 73 -6.26 11.56 17.09
C LYS A 73 -7.75 11.57 16.74
N ALA A 74 -8.27 12.71 16.26
CA ALA A 74 -9.68 12.85 15.90
C ALA A 74 -10.06 11.96 14.70
N ASN A 75 -9.07 11.59 13.87
CA ASN A 75 -9.25 10.80 12.66
C ASN A 75 -8.67 9.38 12.78
N ALA A 76 -8.31 8.94 14.00
CA ALA A 76 -7.60 7.69 14.22
C ALA A 76 -8.30 6.46 13.63
N ALA A 77 -9.64 6.48 13.56
CA ALA A 77 -10.43 5.38 13.00
C ALA A 77 -10.30 5.20 11.48
N ILE A 78 -10.02 6.28 10.74
CA ILE A 78 -9.93 6.28 9.28
C ILE A 78 -8.48 6.23 8.77
N ILE A 79 -7.50 6.40 9.65
CA ILE A 79 -6.08 6.31 9.29
C ILE A 79 -5.70 4.86 9.09
N ASP A 80 -5.26 4.52 7.88
CA ASP A 80 -4.83 3.17 7.53
C ASP A 80 -3.32 2.96 7.69
N PHE A 81 -2.53 4.00 7.44
CA PHE A 81 -1.08 3.95 7.57
C PHE A 81 -0.46 5.32 7.77
N GLY A 82 0.79 5.35 8.23
CA GLY A 82 1.58 6.55 8.35
C GLY A 82 2.98 6.38 7.76
N TYR A 83 3.57 7.49 7.38
CA TYR A 83 4.96 7.58 6.96
C TYR A 83 5.84 8.01 8.15
N TYR A 84 7.00 7.37 8.27
CA TYR A 84 8.06 7.86 9.13
C TYR A 84 9.44 7.66 8.50
N PHE A 85 10.43 8.38 9.04
CA PHE A 85 11.82 8.24 8.68
C PHE A 85 12.65 7.97 9.93
N SER A 86 13.59 7.04 9.87
CA SER A 86 14.48 6.69 10.98
C SER A 86 15.86 6.28 10.49
N VAL A 87 16.90 6.53 11.27
CA VAL A 87 18.29 6.22 10.97
C VAL A 87 18.92 5.38 12.08
N ALA A 88 20.18 4.98 11.90
CA ALA A 88 20.92 4.28 12.95
C ALA A 88 20.99 5.13 14.23
N GLY A 89 20.63 4.53 15.37
CA GLY A 89 20.55 5.22 16.66
C GLY A 89 19.14 5.63 17.09
N ASP A 90 18.14 5.54 16.20
CA ASP A 90 16.73 5.72 16.55
C ASP A 90 16.10 4.40 17.06
N VAL A 91 14.76 4.36 17.14
CA VAL A 91 13.95 3.18 17.48
C VAL A 91 14.37 1.94 16.66
N ALA A 92 14.60 2.13 15.37
CA ALA A 92 15.15 1.15 14.44
C ALA A 92 15.69 1.89 13.20
N PRO A 93 16.73 1.38 12.52
CA PRO A 93 17.28 2.01 11.31
C PRO A 93 16.43 1.72 10.06
N ASP A 94 15.11 1.91 10.13
CA ASP A 94 14.17 1.46 9.08
C ASP A 94 14.17 2.38 7.83
N SER A 95 14.78 3.57 7.90
CA SER A 95 14.77 4.57 6.82
C SER A 95 13.35 5.02 6.46
N ALA A 96 13.10 5.39 5.20
CA ALA A 96 11.79 5.79 4.69
C ALA A 96 10.81 4.61 4.77
N THR A 97 9.80 4.73 5.63
CA THR A 97 8.94 3.61 6.02
C THR A 97 7.47 3.99 5.99
N ILE A 98 6.64 3.15 5.37
CA ILE A 98 5.19 3.16 5.53
C ILE A 98 4.84 2.07 6.55
N ALA A 99 4.06 2.43 7.58
CA ALA A 99 3.69 1.51 8.64
C ALA A 99 2.22 1.66 9.01
N ALA A 100 1.58 0.55 9.37
CA ALA A 100 0.27 0.57 9.98
C ALA A 100 0.32 1.29 11.33
N PRO A 101 -0.78 1.91 11.79
CA PRO A 101 -0.85 2.47 13.13
C PRO A 101 -0.47 1.47 14.21
N ASN A 102 -0.74 0.16 14.07
CA ASN A 102 -0.39 -0.84 15.08
C ASN A 102 1.02 -1.45 14.93
N ASP A 103 1.83 -1.02 13.96
CA ASP A 103 3.20 -1.51 13.77
C ASP A 103 4.06 -1.26 15.02
N ALA A 104 4.90 -2.21 15.42
CA ALA A 104 5.66 -2.10 16.66
C ALA A 104 6.70 -0.96 16.67
N ASN A 105 7.33 -0.67 15.53
CA ASN A 105 8.29 0.44 15.40
C ASN A 105 7.54 1.74 15.10
N GLY A 106 6.56 1.69 14.20
CA GLY A 106 5.65 2.79 13.91
C GLY A 106 5.02 3.35 15.18
N ALA A 107 4.46 2.50 16.05
CA ALA A 107 3.84 2.92 17.31
C ALA A 107 4.79 3.68 18.23
N LYS A 108 6.06 3.29 18.31
CA LYS A 108 7.08 4.01 19.09
C LYS A 108 7.40 5.36 18.48
N VAL A 109 7.52 5.41 17.15
CA VAL A 109 7.82 6.62 16.41
C VAL A 109 6.65 7.62 16.45
N PHE A 110 5.43 7.18 16.14
CA PHE A 110 4.22 8.00 16.20
C PHE A 110 3.89 8.40 17.64
N GLY A 111 4.17 7.52 18.61
CA GLY A 111 4.06 7.80 20.04
C GLY A 111 5.00 8.91 20.54
N ALA A 112 6.12 9.13 19.87
CA ALA A 112 7.04 10.23 20.19
C ALA A 112 6.58 11.59 19.64
N ILE A 113 5.58 11.62 18.75
CA ILE A 113 5.02 12.87 18.22
C ILE A 113 3.94 13.37 19.20
N THR A 114 4.30 14.29 20.10
CA THR A 114 3.39 14.80 21.14
C THR A 114 2.06 15.32 20.56
N SER A 115 2.11 16.05 19.44
CA SER A 115 0.89 16.59 18.80
C SER A 115 -0.01 15.52 18.19
N ALA A 116 0.50 14.31 17.93
CA ALA A 116 -0.30 13.20 17.45
C ALA A 116 -1.18 12.58 18.54
N ASP A 117 -0.80 12.74 19.81
CA ASP A 117 -1.47 12.14 20.97
C ASP A 117 -1.80 10.65 20.75
N TYR A 118 -0.83 9.94 20.16
CA TYR A 118 -1.00 8.58 19.64
C TYR A 118 -1.37 7.55 20.73
N ALA A 119 -0.89 7.78 21.96
CA ALA A 119 -1.27 6.96 23.12
C ALA A 119 -2.80 6.93 23.34
N ASN A 120 -3.48 8.05 23.06
CA ASN A 120 -4.92 8.22 23.27
C ASN A 120 -5.76 8.01 22.00
N TRP A 121 -5.18 7.45 20.93
CA TRP A 121 -5.97 7.02 19.77
C TRP A 121 -6.91 5.88 20.15
N THR A 122 -8.19 6.06 19.85
CA THR A 122 -9.26 5.07 20.09
C THR A 122 -9.14 3.86 19.18
N LYS A 123 -8.48 4.01 18.02
CA LYS A 123 -8.27 2.95 17.05
C LYS A 123 -6.87 3.03 16.46
N LYS A 124 -6.25 1.87 16.22
CA LYS A 124 -4.95 1.72 15.57
C LYS A 124 -5.09 0.62 14.51
N ASN A 125 -5.52 1.00 13.31
CA ASN A 125 -5.85 0.04 12.25
C ASN A 125 -4.67 -0.90 11.95
N ALA A 126 -4.95 -2.20 11.86
CA ALA A 126 -3.98 -3.25 11.54
C ALA A 126 -3.80 -3.51 10.04
N THR A 127 -3.38 -2.49 9.29
CA THR A 127 -3.09 -2.62 7.84
C THR A 127 -1.90 -3.53 7.60
N MET A 128 -1.99 -4.40 6.60
CA MET A 128 -0.93 -5.34 6.24
C MET A 128 -0.41 -5.06 4.84
N PHE A 129 0.90 -5.08 4.63
CA PHE A 129 1.57 -4.69 3.39
C PHE A 129 2.35 -5.84 2.77
N LYS A 130 2.46 -5.84 1.44
CA LYS A 130 3.40 -6.66 0.68
C LYS A 130 4.32 -5.74 -0.13
N ASP A 131 5.62 -5.83 0.13
CA ASP A 131 6.67 -5.06 -0.54
C ASP A 131 7.03 -5.69 -1.89
N MET A 132 6.83 -4.95 -2.98
CA MET A 132 7.08 -5.42 -4.34
C MET A 132 8.40 -4.88 -4.92
N GLY A 133 9.12 -4.05 -4.16
CA GLY A 133 10.29 -3.32 -4.63
C GLY A 133 10.00 -2.46 -5.86
N ALA A 134 11.05 -2.18 -6.64
CA ALA A 134 10.97 -1.35 -7.84
C ALA A 134 10.18 -2.04 -8.97
N ASN A 135 8.85 -1.91 -8.95
CA ASN A 135 7.94 -2.61 -9.86
C ASN A 135 6.75 -1.74 -10.31
N GLU A 136 7.06 -0.59 -10.91
CA GLU A 136 6.05 0.35 -11.43
C GLU A 136 5.07 -0.30 -12.43
N ALA A 137 5.51 -1.32 -13.17
CA ALA A 137 4.64 -2.03 -14.11
C ALA A 137 3.41 -2.65 -13.40
N LEU A 138 3.57 -3.15 -12.17
CA LEU A 138 2.46 -3.70 -11.39
C LEU A 138 1.43 -2.62 -11.02
N PHE A 139 1.91 -1.42 -10.68
CA PHE A 139 1.03 -0.28 -10.39
C PHE A 139 0.25 0.16 -11.63
N THR A 140 0.92 0.24 -12.78
CA THR A 140 0.29 0.66 -14.05
C THR A 140 -0.72 -0.36 -14.55
N ALA A 141 -0.44 -1.65 -14.39
CA ALA A 141 -1.30 -2.74 -14.87
C ALA A 141 -2.67 -2.83 -14.15
N ALA A 142 -2.78 -2.33 -12.91
CA ALA A 142 -4.05 -2.33 -12.19
C ALA A 142 -4.97 -1.20 -12.67
N THR A 143 -6.03 -1.55 -13.38
CA THR A 143 -7.02 -0.66 -14.00
C THR A 143 -8.38 -0.66 -13.29
N ASN A 144 -8.64 -1.66 -12.44
CA ASN A 144 -9.89 -1.79 -11.68
C ASN A 144 -9.64 -2.41 -10.28
N GLY A 145 -10.68 -2.46 -9.44
CA GLY A 145 -10.60 -2.92 -8.06
C GLY A 145 -10.30 -4.42 -7.94
N ASP A 146 -10.75 -5.24 -8.89
CA ASP A 146 -10.45 -6.68 -8.88
C ASP A 146 -8.97 -6.95 -9.15
N GLU A 147 -8.35 -6.19 -10.06
CA GLU A 147 -6.91 -6.27 -10.34
C GLU A 147 -6.08 -5.81 -9.13
N VAL A 148 -6.51 -4.75 -8.43
CA VAL A 148 -5.87 -4.32 -7.18
C VAL A 148 -5.92 -5.42 -6.12
N ALA A 149 -7.09 -6.03 -5.91
CA ALA A 149 -7.26 -7.12 -4.95
C ALA A 149 -6.46 -8.37 -5.35
N ALA A 150 -6.41 -8.70 -6.64
CA ALA A 150 -5.67 -9.82 -7.19
C ALA A 150 -4.16 -9.67 -6.97
N ILE A 151 -3.60 -8.45 -7.12
CA ILE A 151 -2.18 -8.21 -6.86
C ILE A 151 -1.83 -8.54 -5.41
N TYR A 152 -2.59 -8.05 -4.43
CA TYR A 152 -2.34 -8.38 -3.03
C TYR A 152 -2.50 -9.87 -2.76
N THR A 153 -3.56 -10.49 -3.29
CA THR A 153 -3.89 -11.89 -2.99
C THR A 153 -2.91 -12.88 -3.62
N ASN A 154 -2.56 -12.68 -4.88
CA ASN A 154 -1.84 -13.66 -5.70
C ASN A 154 -0.31 -13.53 -5.60
N MET A 155 0.21 -12.39 -5.13
CA MET A 155 1.66 -12.29 -4.88
C MET A 155 2.07 -13.14 -3.68
N GLY A 156 3.00 -14.07 -3.88
CA GLY A 156 3.56 -14.96 -2.84
C GLY A 156 4.47 -14.28 -1.81
N LEU A 157 4.31 -12.98 -1.58
CA LEU A 157 5.03 -12.22 -0.57
C LEU A 157 4.34 -12.36 0.79
N THR A 158 5.12 -12.44 1.86
CA THR A 158 4.60 -12.49 3.24
C THR A 158 4.14 -11.10 3.66
N PRO A 159 2.89 -10.92 4.12
CA PRO A 159 2.44 -9.63 4.64
C PRO A 159 3.20 -9.19 5.90
N SER A 160 3.47 -7.90 6.00
CA SER A 160 4.11 -7.24 7.16
C SER A 160 3.28 -6.05 7.62
N SER A 161 3.43 -5.57 8.86
CA SER A 161 2.79 -4.33 9.35
C SER A 161 3.48 -3.06 8.84
N SER A 162 4.59 -3.20 8.11
CA SER A 162 5.33 -2.08 7.51
C SER A 162 6.11 -2.48 6.26
N VAL A 163 6.41 -1.47 5.43
CA VAL A 163 7.31 -1.52 4.27
C VAL A 163 8.41 -0.50 4.48
N LYS A 164 9.67 -0.96 4.49
CA LYS A 164 10.84 -0.21 4.97
C LYS A 164 11.80 0.09 3.83
N HIS A 165 12.77 0.97 4.06
CA HIS A 165 13.84 1.27 3.11
C HIS A 165 13.37 1.71 1.71
N LEU A 166 12.20 2.35 1.64
CA LEU A 166 11.59 2.77 0.39
C LEU A 166 12.51 3.70 -0.43
N ASN A 167 12.36 3.60 -1.75
CA ASN A 167 13.02 4.37 -2.79
C ASN A 167 12.00 4.80 -3.84
N VAL A 168 12.36 5.80 -4.65
CA VAL A 168 11.55 6.18 -5.81
C VAL A 168 11.43 5.00 -6.77
N GLY A 169 10.22 4.73 -7.25
CA GLY A 169 9.89 3.59 -8.11
C GLY A 169 9.45 2.35 -7.35
N ASP A 170 9.64 2.29 -6.02
CA ASP A 170 9.15 1.17 -5.22
C ASP A 170 7.62 1.13 -5.20
N VAL A 171 7.08 -0.09 -5.22
CA VAL A 171 5.66 -0.38 -5.18
C VAL A 171 5.37 -1.30 -4.00
N PHE A 172 4.25 -1.06 -3.34
CA PHE A 172 3.73 -1.96 -2.30
C PHE A 172 2.21 -2.09 -2.45
N SER A 173 1.68 -3.27 -2.11
CA SER A 173 0.24 -3.43 -1.89
C SER A 173 -0.07 -3.47 -0.41
N PHE A 174 -1.32 -3.17 -0.09
CA PHE A 174 -1.82 -3.23 1.27
C PHE A 174 -3.23 -3.80 1.31
N LYS A 175 -3.58 -4.35 2.47
CA LYS A 175 -4.93 -4.69 2.86
C LYS A 175 -5.24 -3.95 4.16
N THR A 176 -6.24 -3.08 4.12
CA THR A 176 -6.69 -2.34 5.31
C THR A 176 -7.29 -3.28 6.33
N GLU A 177 -7.42 -2.84 7.57
CA GLU A 177 -8.12 -3.60 8.61
C GLU A 177 -9.58 -3.87 8.23
N ALA A 178 -10.23 -2.95 7.50
CA ALA A 178 -11.57 -3.12 6.95
C ALA A 178 -11.65 -4.11 5.78
N GLY A 179 -10.52 -4.67 5.35
CA GLY A 179 -10.44 -5.69 4.31
C GLY A 179 -10.35 -5.18 2.88
N LYS A 180 -10.21 -3.86 2.67
CA LYS A 180 -10.01 -3.26 1.34
C LYS A 180 -8.58 -3.39 0.89
N HIS A 181 -8.38 -3.72 -0.39
CA HIS A 181 -7.06 -3.83 -1.00
C HIS A 181 -6.66 -2.53 -1.70
N GLY A 182 -5.37 -2.23 -1.65
CA GLY A 182 -4.78 -1.12 -2.38
C GLY A 182 -3.38 -1.43 -2.87
N ILE A 183 -2.92 -0.60 -3.81
CA ILE A 183 -1.55 -0.60 -4.32
C ILE A 183 -1.05 0.85 -4.39
N ALA A 184 0.19 1.06 -4.00
CA ALA A 184 0.82 2.37 -3.98
C ALA A 184 2.21 2.33 -4.61
N LYS A 185 2.60 3.45 -5.24
CA LYS A 185 3.90 3.65 -5.87
C LYS A 185 4.56 4.89 -5.33
N VAL A 186 5.85 4.81 -5.00
CA VAL A 186 6.66 5.97 -4.60
C VAL A 186 7.10 6.76 -5.82
N THR A 187 6.64 8.00 -5.95
CA THR A 187 6.93 8.89 -7.10
C THR A 187 8.03 9.91 -6.81
N ALA A 188 8.20 10.29 -5.54
CA ALA A 188 9.31 11.13 -5.10
C ALA A 188 9.66 10.83 -3.64
N LEU A 189 10.92 11.04 -3.26
CA LEU A 189 11.37 10.79 -1.89
C LEU A 189 12.59 11.66 -1.54
N THR A 190 12.54 12.30 -0.37
CA THR A 190 13.68 12.98 0.26
C THR A 190 14.09 12.24 1.52
N LYS A 191 15.32 11.70 1.54
CA LYS A 191 15.93 11.00 2.67
C LYS A 191 17.08 11.81 3.28
N PRO A 192 16.87 12.50 4.41
CA PRO A 192 17.97 13.15 5.13
C PRO A 192 18.88 12.12 5.80
N THR A 193 20.01 12.57 6.35
CA THR A 193 20.96 11.73 7.09
C THR A 193 20.63 11.59 8.58
N ASN A 194 19.63 12.32 9.07
CA ASN A 194 19.16 12.30 10.46
C ASN A 194 17.64 12.56 10.51
N THR A 195 17.02 12.31 11.66
CA THR A 195 15.57 12.48 11.89
C THR A 195 15.14 13.90 12.24
N ALA A 196 16.08 14.81 12.52
CA ALA A 196 15.79 16.23 12.80
C ALA A 196 15.51 17.03 11.52
N THR A 197 15.92 16.52 10.36
CA THR A 197 15.61 17.12 9.07
C THR A 197 14.34 16.51 8.48
N GLN A 198 13.57 17.31 7.74
CA GLN A 198 12.35 16.85 7.07
C GLN A 198 12.67 15.75 6.06
N SER A 199 11.95 14.63 6.18
CA SER A 199 11.87 13.60 5.16
C SER A 199 10.45 13.58 4.62
N VAL A 200 10.32 13.52 3.30
CA VAL A 200 9.04 13.61 2.60
C VAL A 200 8.97 12.52 1.55
N ILE A 201 7.87 11.78 1.53
CA ILE A 201 7.54 10.79 0.50
C ILE A 201 6.32 11.26 -0.28
N THR A 202 6.36 11.09 -1.60
CA THR A 202 5.20 11.28 -2.47
C THR A 202 4.79 9.92 -3.03
N ILE A 203 3.51 9.58 -2.90
CA ILE A 203 2.95 8.33 -3.40
C ILE A 203 1.73 8.57 -4.30
N ASP A 204 1.58 7.71 -5.30
CA ASP A 204 0.29 7.49 -5.96
C ASP A 204 -0.36 6.24 -5.37
N VAL A 205 -1.68 6.23 -5.20
CA VAL A 205 -2.43 5.17 -4.53
C VAL A 205 -3.67 4.80 -5.33
N LYS A 206 -3.93 3.50 -5.44
CA LYS A 206 -5.13 2.90 -6.03
C LYS A 206 -5.78 1.99 -4.99
N VAL A 207 -7.10 2.10 -4.79
CA VAL A 207 -7.83 1.35 -3.74
C VAL A 207 -9.14 0.81 -4.29
N GLU A 208 -9.45 -0.47 -4.07
CA GLU A 208 -10.76 -1.03 -4.45
C GLU A 208 -11.90 -0.35 -3.65
N LYS A 209 -13.04 -0.11 -4.31
CA LYS A 209 -14.23 0.46 -3.65
C LYS A 209 -15.02 -0.56 -2.83
#